data_AF-V5C3R8-F1
#
_entry.id   AF-V5C3R8-F1
#
_cell.length_a   1.000
_cell.length_b   1.000
_cell.length_c   1.000
_cell.angle_alpha   90.00
_cell.angle_beta   90.00
_cell.angle_gamma   90.00
#
_symmetry.space_group_name_H-M   'P 1'
#
loop_
_entity.id
_entity.type
_entity.pdbx_description
1 polymer ?
#
loop_
_entity_poly.entity_id
_entity_poly.type
_entity_poly.pdbx_seq_one_letter_code
_entity_poly.pdbx_strand_id
1 'polypeptide(L)'
;MLKAVAAKYASLEAFSGDAGYRGTAVEFVETALKLKLHISQKTKDAFAVLPKRWIVERTFAWLGNYLGLAKDFEILTASAENRVRIAMIQISLAKCM
;
A
#
# COMPACT_ATOMS: atom_id res chain seq x y z
N MET A 1 10.09 11.05 -1.62
CA MET A 1 8.75 10.49 -1.31
C MET A 1 8.54 10.27 0.20
N LEU A 2 9.29 9.39 0.88
CA LEU A 2 9.06 9.07 2.31
C LEU A 2 9.11 10.28 3.26
N LYS A 3 10.05 11.22 3.03
CA LYS A 3 10.13 12.50 3.75
C LYS A 3 8.82 13.30 3.70
N ALA A 4 8.21 13.41 2.52
CA ALA A 4 6.97 14.17 2.35
C ALA A 4 5.79 13.50 3.06
N VAL A 5 5.74 12.16 3.07
CA VAL A 5 4.70 11.41 3.78
C VAL A 5 4.84 11.58 5.29
N ALA A 6 6.05 11.45 5.83
CA ALA A 6 6.31 11.68 7.26
C ALA A 6 5.98 13.11 7.69
N ALA A 7 6.25 14.11 6.84
CA ALA A 7 5.89 15.50 7.11
C ALA A 7 4.36 15.74 7.07
N LYS A 8 3.65 15.03 6.19
CA LYS A 8 2.20 15.18 6.03
C LYS A 8 1.40 14.50 7.16
N TYR A 9 1.88 13.38 7.68
CA TYR A 9 1.15 12.57 8.65
C TYR A 9 1.94 12.46 9.96
N ALA A 10 1.62 13.35 10.93
CA ALA A 10 2.29 13.40 12.23
C ALA A 10 2.05 12.15 13.10
N SER A 11 0.96 11.42 12.88
CA SER A 11 0.61 10.18 13.60
C SER A 11 1.27 8.92 13.02
N LEU A 12 2.18 9.07 12.06
CA LEU A 12 2.83 7.93 11.41
C LEU A 12 3.91 7.34 12.33
N GLU A 13 3.77 6.07 12.69
CA GLU A 13 4.71 5.39 13.59
C GLU A 13 5.80 4.58 12.85
N ALA A 14 5.46 4.02 11.69
CA ALA A 14 6.37 3.15 10.94
C ALA A 14 5.95 3.01 9.48
N PHE A 15 6.90 2.61 8.64
CA PHE A 15 6.69 2.17 7.27
C PHE A 15 6.72 0.65 7.17
N SER A 16 6.18 0.11 6.07
CA SER A 16 6.28 -1.30 5.71
C SER A 16 6.80 -1.41 4.28
N GLY A 17 7.66 -2.38 4.03
CA GLY A 17 8.24 -2.64 2.70
C GLY A 17 8.48 -4.14 2.46
N ASP A 18 8.76 -4.51 1.22
CA ASP A 18 9.20 -5.85 0.87
C ASP A 18 10.74 -6.00 0.96
N ALA A 19 11.22 -7.22 0.72
CA ALA A 19 12.63 -7.56 0.83
C ALA A 19 13.56 -6.82 -0.14
N GLY A 20 13.04 -6.27 -1.25
CA GLY A 20 13.80 -5.45 -2.20
C GLY A 20 14.22 -4.09 -1.64
N TYR A 21 13.58 -3.61 -0.57
CA TYR A 21 13.90 -2.34 0.09
C TYR A 21 14.88 -2.49 1.26
N ARG A 22 15.62 -3.59 1.35
CA ARG A 22 16.68 -3.77 2.35
C ARG A 22 17.85 -2.81 2.08
N GLY A 23 18.60 -2.47 3.13
CA GLY A 23 19.79 -1.60 3.02
C GLY A 23 19.42 -0.12 3.03
N THR A 24 19.73 0.60 1.93
CA THR A 24 19.68 2.07 1.86
C THR A 24 18.33 2.67 2.27
N ALA A 25 17.21 2.01 1.95
CA ALA A 25 15.90 2.52 2.33
C ALA A 25 15.62 2.37 3.84
N VAL A 26 16.07 1.27 4.46
CA VAL A 26 15.99 1.08 5.92
C VAL A 26 16.85 2.13 6.62
N GLU A 27 18.10 2.26 6.20
CA GLU A 27 19.05 3.22 6.77
C GLU A 27 18.52 4.66 6.67
N PHE A 28 17.99 5.04 5.51
CA PHE A 28 17.39 6.35 5.33
C PHE A 28 16.19 6.61 6.27
N VAL A 29 15.31 5.62 6.45
CA VAL A 29 14.13 5.77 7.30
C VAL A 29 14.53 5.86 8.78
N GLU A 30 15.48 5.04 9.22
CA GLU A 30 15.91 5.02 10.61
C GLU A 30 16.76 6.24 10.97
N THR A 31 17.70 6.63 10.09
CA THR A 31 18.62 7.75 10.36
C THR A 31 17.98 9.10 10.08
N ALA A 32 17.36 9.29 8.90
CA ALA A 32 16.87 10.60 8.49
C ALA A 32 15.45 10.90 8.99
N LEU A 33 14.58 9.88 9.10
CA LEU A 33 13.19 10.06 9.54
C LEU A 33 12.96 9.67 11.01
N LYS A 34 13.92 8.98 11.65
CA LYS A 34 13.78 8.44 13.03
C LYS A 34 12.53 7.57 13.19
N LEU A 35 12.11 6.90 12.12
CA LEU A 35 10.97 5.98 12.08
C LEU A 35 11.48 4.56 11.80
N LYS A 36 10.62 3.56 11.99
CA LYS A 36 10.96 2.15 11.68
C LYS A 36 10.47 1.77 10.29
N LEU A 37 11.25 0.96 9.57
CA LEU A 37 10.82 0.31 8.32
C LEU A 37 10.71 -1.20 8.53
N HIS A 38 9.48 -1.71 8.59
CA HIS A 38 9.23 -3.15 8.70
C HIS A 38 9.38 -3.84 7.35
N ILE A 39 10.40 -4.67 7.21
CA ILE A 39 10.63 -5.47 6.00
C ILE A 39 9.94 -6.82 6.12
N SER A 40 9.02 -7.11 5.20
CA SER A 40 8.38 -8.41 5.09
C SER A 40 9.35 -9.41 4.45
N GLN A 41 9.75 -10.45 5.19
CA GLN A 41 10.61 -11.52 4.68
C GLN A 41 9.81 -12.77 4.33
N LYS A 42 10.19 -13.47 3.25
CA LYS A 42 9.58 -14.75 2.88
C LYS A 42 9.88 -15.80 3.96
N THR A 43 8.85 -16.41 4.54
CA THR A 43 8.98 -17.32 5.69
C THR A 43 9.17 -18.79 5.31
N LYS A 44 8.65 -19.24 4.15
CA LYS A 44 8.68 -20.63 3.68
C LYS A 44 8.84 -20.69 2.16
N ASP A 45 9.29 -21.82 1.62
CA ASP A 45 9.33 -22.04 0.16
C ASP A 45 7.94 -22.19 -0.47
N ALA A 46 6.92 -22.45 0.35
CA ALA A 46 5.51 -22.46 -0.03
C ALA A 46 4.81 -21.12 0.28
N PHE A 47 3.62 -20.91 -0.29
CA PHE A 47 2.80 -19.74 -0.01
C PHE A 47 2.47 -19.62 1.49
N ALA A 48 2.77 -18.46 2.06
CA ALA A 48 2.46 -18.13 3.44
C ALA A 48 1.92 -16.69 3.51
N VAL A 49 0.85 -16.50 4.28
CA VAL A 49 0.24 -15.19 4.48
C VAL A 49 1.16 -14.35 5.37
N LEU A 50 1.66 -13.24 4.83
CA LEU A 50 2.47 -12.26 5.55
C LEU A 50 1.53 -11.20 6.16
N PRO A 51 1.38 -11.11 7.50
CA PRO A 51 0.27 -10.38 8.12
C PRO A 51 0.08 -8.93 7.65
N LYS A 52 1.13 -8.10 7.64
CA LYS A 52 1.03 -6.69 7.22
C LYS A 52 0.90 -6.55 5.69
N ARG A 53 1.63 -7.36 4.94
CA ARG A 53 1.62 -7.33 3.46
C ARG A 53 0.26 -7.78 2.90
N TRP A 54 -0.34 -8.80 3.51
CA TRP A 54 -1.60 -9.37 3.07
C TRP A 54 -2.77 -8.39 3.17
N ILE A 55 -2.75 -7.45 4.14
CA ILE A 55 -3.77 -6.40 4.23
C ILE A 55 -3.76 -5.54 2.96
N VAL A 56 -2.56 -5.11 2.53
CA VAL A 56 -2.38 -4.28 1.34
C VAL A 56 -2.78 -5.05 0.07
N GLU A 57 -2.24 -6.25 -0.12
CA GLU A 57 -2.52 -7.08 -1.29
C GLU A 57 -4.01 -7.43 -1.39
N ARG A 58 -4.65 -7.79 -0.28
CA ARG A 58 -6.08 -8.11 -0.24
C ARG A 58 -6.94 -6.88 -0.57
N THR A 59 -6.54 -5.70 -0.10
CA THR A 59 -7.25 -4.46 -0.40
C THR A 59 -7.23 -4.18 -1.91
N PHE A 60 -6.08 -4.34 -2.56
CA PHE A 60 -5.98 -4.20 -4.01
C PHE A 60 -6.71 -5.32 -4.77
N ALA A 61 -6.70 -6.56 -4.26
CA ALA A 61 -7.43 -7.66 -4.87
C ALA A 61 -8.94 -7.38 -4.98
N TRP A 62 -9.52 -6.66 -4.01
CA TRP A 62 -10.94 -6.28 -4.06
C TRP A 62 -11.27 -5.28 -5.19
N LEU A 63 -10.29 -4.53 -5.71
CA LEU A 63 -10.51 -3.67 -6.88
C LEU A 63 -10.88 -4.48 -8.12
N GLY A 64 -10.44 -5.74 -8.22
CA GLY A 64 -10.79 -6.63 -9.32
C GLY A 64 -12.29 -6.94 -9.43
N ASN A 65 -13.07 -6.70 -8.37
CA ASN A 65 -14.53 -6.86 -8.40
C ASN A 65 -15.25 -5.68 -9.10
N TYR A 66 -14.53 -4.62 -9.44
CA TYR A 66 -15.09 -3.46 -10.14
C TYR A 66 -14.75 -3.59 -11.63
N LEU A 67 -15.76 -3.87 -12.45
CA LEU A 67 -15.61 -4.12 -13.89
C LEU A 67 -14.85 -3.00 -14.62
N GLY A 68 -15.05 -1.74 -14.22
CA GLY A 68 -14.35 -0.58 -14.79
C GLY A 68 -12.87 -0.44 -14.38
N LEU A 69 -12.37 -1.28 -13.47
CA LEU A 69 -10.95 -1.27 -13.07
C LEU A 69 -10.16 -2.46 -13.62
N ALA A 70 -10.84 -3.43 -14.27
CA ALA A 70 -10.17 -4.56 -14.91
C ALA A 70 -9.31 -4.13 -16.12
N LYS A 71 -9.69 -3.03 -16.77
CA LYS A 71 -8.93 -2.40 -17.86
C LYS A 71 -9.20 -0.90 -17.87
N ASP A 72 -8.23 -0.14 -18.34
CA ASP A 72 -8.43 1.29 -18.55
C ASP A 72 -9.36 1.50 -19.75
N PHE A 73 -10.58 1.97 -19.46
CA PHE A 73 -11.58 2.32 -20.46
C PHE A 73 -11.83 3.82 -20.50
N GLU A 74 -11.24 4.58 -19.59
CA GLU A 74 -11.49 6.01 -19.47
C GLU A 74 -10.61 6.77 -20.46
N ILE A 75 -11.16 7.82 -21.07
CA ILE A 75 -10.41 8.67 -22.00
C ILE A 75 -9.53 9.65 -21.22
N LEU A 76 -10.03 10.14 -20.08
CA LEU A 76 -9.34 11.11 -19.25
C LEU A 76 -8.76 10.43 -18.00
N THR A 77 -7.52 10.78 -17.68
CA THR A 77 -6.85 10.32 -16.45
C THR A 77 -7.61 10.71 -15.19
N ALA A 78 -8.26 11.88 -15.18
CA ALA A 78 -9.11 12.32 -14.08
C ALA A 78 -10.30 11.39 -13.84
N SER A 79 -10.92 10.87 -14.92
CA SER A 79 -12.02 9.90 -14.82
C SER A 79 -11.53 8.56 -14.29
N ALA A 80 -10.38 8.06 -14.79
CA ALA A 80 -9.76 6.84 -14.30
C ALA A 80 -9.43 6.92 -12.81
N GLU A 81 -8.85 8.05 -12.37
CA GLU A 81 -8.52 8.30 -10.97
C GLU A 81 -9.78 8.33 -10.10
N ASN A 82 -10.85 8.98 -10.57
CA ASN A 82 -12.14 9.02 -9.86
C ASN A 82 -12.77 7.64 -9.73
N ARG A 83 -12.65 6.76 -10.73
CA ARG A 83 -13.12 5.36 -10.61
C ARG A 83 -12.42 4.63 -9.48
N VAL A 84 -11.10 4.78 -9.35
CA VAL A 84 -10.32 4.18 -8.25
C VAL A 84 -10.77 4.74 -6.90
N ARG A 85 -10.98 6.06 -6.80
CA ARG A 85 -11.47 6.70 -5.56
C ARG A 85 -12.83 6.14 -5.12
N ILE A 86 -13.79 6.06 -6.05
CA ILE A 86 -15.14 5.55 -5.77
C ILE A 86 -15.07 4.09 -5.29
N ALA A 87 -14.32 3.24 -5.99
CA ALA A 87 -14.14 1.84 -5.59
C ALA A 87 -13.52 1.71 -4.20
N MET A 88 -12.51 2.53 -3.87
CA MET A 88 -11.89 2.50 -2.55
C MET A 88 -12.81 3.00 -1.43
N ILE A 89 -13.67 3.99 -1.69
CA ILE A 89 -14.70 4.42 -0.72
C ILE A 89 -15.66 3.26 -0.45
N GLN A 90 -16.16 2.60 -1.50
CA GLN A 90 -17.09 1.46 -1.36
C GLN A 90 -16.44 0.28 -0.62
N ILE A 91 -15.19 -0.05 -0.94
CA ILE A 91 -14.42 -1.10 -0.22
C ILE A 91 -14.29 -0.75 1.26
N SER A 92 -13.93 0.50 1.58
CA SER A 92 -13.70 0.93 2.96
C SER A 92 -14.98 0.86 3.80
N LEU A 93 -16.11 1.31 3.22
CA LEU A 93 -17.42 1.22 3.87
C LEU A 93 -17.88 -0.24 4.08
N ALA A 94 -17.52 -1.15 3.17
CA ALA A 94 -18.00 -2.53 3.24
C ALA A 94 -17.11 -3.47 4.08
N LYS A 95 -15.84 -3.11 4.33
CA LYS A 95 -14.83 -4.02 4.91
C LYS A 95 -14.09 -3.46 6.12
N CYS A 96 -14.04 -2.14 6.28
CA CYS A 96 -13.23 -1.48 7.31
C CYS A 96 -14.04 -0.75 8.37
N MET A 97 -15.26 -0.29 8.03
CA MET A 97 -16.28 0.16 8.99
C MET A 97 -17.17 -1.01 9.37
#